data_AF-A0A8X6YIP6-F1
#
_entry.id   AF-A0A8X6YIP6-F1
#
_cell.length_a   1.000
_cell.length_b   1.000
_cell.length_c   1.000
_cell.angle_alpha   90.00
_cell.angle_beta   90.00
_cell.angle_gamma   90.00
#
_symmetry.space_group_name_H-M   'P 1'
#
loop_
_entity.id
_entity.type
_entity.pdbx_description
1 polymer ?
#
loop_
_entity_poly.entity_id
_entity_poly.type
_entity_poly.pdbx_seq_one_letter_code
_entity_poly.pdbx_strand_id
1 'polypeptide(L)'
;MNVLTLRQMAAIKIATYFFNVPEILDIKQKHQSYLYILPDEEWEHVIKQKLPPPNCPTALLNYVTVAVRALSVEVYHWVMDHLKITSSECRTLPVLPLAWKSDGTINRIRTAENIIKSEVFDIETRFAFACNYWCWHDIQEFSKKISADEYKVLTLKYMDQSSTSTDVQMVVRFFEFIIDTTLRHSCQLWSLESKWTSITMFNRVFDHLPIEKKLALESASVQTSHIPLGRHFLTRMDVQRRLQILQQYPYQVLRILLYWPLQSSFKDYASTVKETLSDRSFLQLIHIIICQKILPGWRDFDYVDLLRTFWWESPTHCKEYVRDDAIFEILTLILEGRGFRTHLRSGISQRYLTHGGNLIENTIRCLRLTMHTDN
;
A
#
# COMPACT_ATOMS: atom_id res chain seq x y z
N MET A 1 6.07 -15.99 8.61
CA MET A 1 6.36 -14.98 7.57
C MET A 1 7.57 -15.46 6.79
N ASN A 2 7.54 -15.35 5.47
CA ASN A 2 8.65 -15.83 4.64
C ASN A 2 9.90 -15.00 4.88
N VAL A 3 10.99 -15.69 5.19
CA VAL A 3 12.32 -15.10 5.32
C VAL A 3 12.84 -14.84 3.92
N LEU A 4 13.23 -13.60 3.63
CA LEU A 4 13.84 -13.27 2.35
C LEU A 4 15.16 -14.00 2.18
N THR A 5 15.40 -14.50 0.98
CA THR A 5 16.68 -15.08 0.61
C THR A 5 17.77 -14.01 0.62
N LEU A 6 19.03 -14.40 0.83
CA LEU A 6 20.18 -13.49 0.75
C LEU A 6 20.23 -12.74 -0.58
N ARG A 7 19.85 -13.40 -1.68
CA ARG A 7 19.76 -12.79 -3.01
C ARG A 7 18.74 -11.66 -3.05
N GLN A 8 17.55 -11.87 -2.48
CA GLN A 8 16.51 -10.83 -2.41
C GLN A 8 16.95 -9.66 -1.52
N MET A 9 17.55 -9.94 -0.36
CA MET A 9 18.08 -8.89 0.53
C MET A 9 19.16 -8.05 -0.16
N ALA A 10 20.08 -8.70 -0.89
CA ALA A 10 21.11 -8.01 -1.67
C ALA A 10 20.49 -7.14 -2.77
N ALA A 11 19.52 -7.67 -3.52
CA ALA A 11 18.81 -6.94 -4.57
C ALA A 11 18.07 -5.71 -4.01
N ILE A 12 17.38 -5.85 -2.88
CA ILE A 12 16.70 -4.74 -2.18
C ILE A 12 17.73 -3.69 -1.77
N LYS A 13 18.85 -4.10 -1.15
CA LYS A 13 19.89 -3.16 -0.72
C LYS A 13 20.44 -2.36 -1.90
N ILE A 14 20.75 -3.01 -3.02
CA ILE A 14 21.17 -2.35 -4.25
C ILE A 14 20.06 -1.42 -4.77
N ALA A 15 18.82 -1.91 -4.86
CA ALA A 15 17.68 -1.12 -5.33
C ALA A 15 17.45 0.16 -4.50
N THR A 16 17.57 0.08 -3.18
CA THR A 16 17.44 1.25 -2.29
C THR A 16 18.54 2.29 -2.52
N TYR A 17 19.75 1.86 -2.86
CA TYR A 17 20.84 2.76 -3.29
C TYR A 17 20.47 3.47 -4.60
N PHE A 18 19.99 2.72 -5.60
CA PHE A 18 19.55 3.28 -6.88
C PHE A 18 18.39 4.25 -6.75
N PHE A 19 17.49 4.02 -5.79
CA PHE A 19 16.33 4.88 -5.59
C PHE A 19 16.68 6.34 -5.28
N ASN A 20 17.90 6.59 -4.77
CA ASN A 20 18.44 7.91 -4.42
C ASN A 20 19.42 8.46 -5.46
N VAL A 21 19.61 7.78 -6.60
CA VAL A 21 20.51 8.23 -7.68
C VAL A 21 19.84 9.37 -8.45
N PRO A 22 20.52 10.52 -8.69
CA PRO A 22 19.95 11.69 -9.34
C PRO A 22 19.20 11.40 -10.65
N GLU A 23 19.76 10.54 -11.51
CA GLU A 23 19.13 10.19 -12.80
C GLU A 23 17.78 9.48 -12.63
N ILE A 24 17.64 8.69 -11.57
CA ILE A 24 16.36 8.06 -11.21
C ILE A 24 15.39 9.11 -10.65
N LEU A 25 15.89 10.11 -9.93
CA LEU A 25 15.08 11.22 -9.42
C LEU A 25 14.57 12.09 -10.58
N ASP A 26 15.39 12.33 -11.60
CA ASP A 26 15.01 13.07 -12.79
C ASP A 26 13.89 12.36 -13.55
N ILE A 27 13.98 11.02 -13.69
CA ILE A 27 12.90 10.22 -14.26
C ILE A 27 11.61 10.38 -13.42
N LYS A 28 11.68 10.28 -12.09
CA LYS A 28 10.51 10.49 -11.23
C LYS A 28 9.89 11.87 -11.44
N GLN A 29 10.71 12.91 -11.53
CA GLN A 29 10.26 14.29 -11.69
C GLN A 29 9.65 14.55 -13.07
N LYS A 30 10.15 13.90 -14.12
CA LYS A 30 9.60 13.99 -15.49
C LYS A 30 8.18 13.44 -15.57
N HIS A 31 7.88 12.40 -14.82
CA HIS A 31 6.59 11.68 -14.87
C HIS A 31 5.63 12.10 -13.74
N GLN A 32 5.74 13.35 -13.27
CA GLN A 32 5.04 14.11 -12.21
C GLN A 32 3.62 13.69 -11.74
N SER A 33 2.91 12.82 -12.45
CA SER A 33 1.51 12.45 -12.25
C SER A 33 1.22 10.94 -12.14
N TYR A 34 2.16 10.04 -12.49
CA TYR A 34 1.89 8.58 -12.51
C TYR A 34 3.08 7.70 -12.12
N LEU A 35 3.65 7.95 -10.93
CA LEU A 35 4.71 7.11 -10.33
C LEU A 35 4.37 5.60 -10.25
N TYR A 36 3.14 5.18 -10.54
CA TYR A 36 2.65 3.78 -10.46
C TYR A 36 2.78 3.03 -11.78
N ILE A 37 3.15 3.73 -12.86
CA ILE A 37 3.25 3.21 -14.22
C ILE A 37 4.45 3.85 -14.92
N LEU A 38 5.61 3.92 -14.25
CA LEU A 38 6.83 4.26 -14.98
C LEU A 38 7.13 3.12 -15.97
N PRO A 39 7.44 3.41 -17.24
CA PRO A 39 7.81 2.37 -18.19
C PRO A 39 9.03 1.63 -17.64
N ASP A 40 8.91 0.31 -17.47
CA ASP A 40 10.00 -0.57 -17.00
C ASP A 40 11.32 -0.26 -17.72
N GLU A 41 11.23 0.15 -18.99
CA GLU A 41 12.35 0.39 -19.90
C GLU A 41 13.28 1.54 -19.48
N GLU A 42 12.76 2.67 -18.96
CA GLU A 42 13.62 3.82 -18.61
C GLU A 42 14.51 3.51 -17.40
N TRP A 43 13.93 2.92 -16.36
CA TRP A 43 14.67 2.54 -15.15
C TRP A 43 15.59 1.36 -15.39
N GLU A 44 15.12 0.37 -16.15
CA GLU A 44 15.92 -0.78 -16.53
C GLU A 44 17.17 -0.34 -17.32
N HIS A 45 17.05 0.66 -18.18
CA HIS A 45 18.21 1.23 -18.89
C HIS A 45 19.21 1.88 -17.92
N VAL A 46 18.77 2.76 -17.02
CA VAL A 46 19.66 3.44 -16.05
C VAL A 46 20.34 2.43 -15.12
N ILE A 47 19.59 1.44 -14.60
CA ILE A 47 20.13 0.40 -13.72
C ILE A 47 21.18 -0.43 -14.47
N LYS A 48 20.89 -0.85 -15.71
CA LYS A 48 21.85 -1.62 -16.55
C LYS A 48 23.11 -0.82 -16.89
N GLN A 49 22.98 0.48 -17.13
CA GLN A 49 24.10 1.36 -17.44
C GLN A 49 25.02 1.55 -16.22
N LYS A 50 24.45 1.69 -15.03
CA LYS A 50 25.19 1.93 -13.78
C LYS A 50 25.69 0.64 -13.11
N LEU A 51 25.08 -0.51 -13.41
CA LEU A 51 25.51 -1.84 -12.96
C LEU A 51 25.74 -2.79 -14.15
N PRO A 52 26.71 -2.49 -15.04
CA PRO A 52 26.98 -3.37 -16.17
C PRO A 52 27.62 -4.69 -15.68
N PRO A 53 27.38 -5.82 -16.36
CA PRO A 53 28.20 -7.01 -16.21
C PRO A 53 29.68 -6.69 -16.51
N PRO A 54 30.67 -7.26 -15.78
CA PRO A 54 30.55 -8.35 -14.81
C PRO A 54 30.22 -7.92 -13.36
N ASN A 55 30.09 -6.61 -13.09
CA ASN A 55 29.95 -6.08 -11.72
C ASN A 55 28.65 -6.52 -11.04
N CYS A 56 27.62 -6.88 -11.82
CA CYS A 56 26.38 -7.44 -11.33
C CYS A 56 25.95 -8.62 -12.21
N PRO A 57 25.82 -9.85 -11.68
CA PRO A 57 25.30 -10.97 -12.44
C PRO A 57 23.90 -10.66 -13.01
N THR A 58 23.63 -11.08 -14.25
CA THR A 58 22.34 -10.81 -14.93
C THR A 58 21.12 -11.22 -14.10
N ALA A 59 21.23 -12.34 -13.38
CA ALA A 59 20.17 -12.79 -12.48
C ALA A 59 19.89 -11.79 -11.35
N LEU A 60 20.94 -11.24 -10.72
CA LEU A 60 20.81 -10.23 -9.67
C LEU A 60 20.29 -8.91 -10.24
N LEU A 61 20.78 -8.51 -11.42
CA LEU A 61 20.34 -7.30 -12.11
C LEU A 61 18.83 -7.32 -12.37
N ASN A 62 18.29 -8.44 -12.84
CA ASN A 62 16.85 -8.63 -13.02
C ASN A 62 16.09 -8.45 -11.69
N TYR A 63 16.58 -9.01 -10.58
CA TYR A 63 15.96 -8.81 -9.27
C TYR A 63 16.04 -7.37 -8.78
N VAL A 64 17.13 -6.64 -9.07
CA VAL A 64 17.27 -5.22 -8.72
C VAL A 64 16.22 -4.40 -9.47
N THR A 65 16.07 -4.58 -10.78
CA THR A 65 15.04 -3.88 -11.58
C THR A 65 13.64 -4.12 -11.02
N VAL A 66 13.32 -5.37 -10.68
CA VAL A 66 12.06 -5.74 -10.06
C VAL A 66 11.86 -5.07 -8.70
N ALA A 67 12.89 -5.11 -7.84
CA ALA A 67 12.83 -4.52 -6.51
C ALA A 67 12.61 -3.01 -6.61
N VAL A 68 13.31 -2.31 -7.50
CA VAL A 68 13.16 -0.86 -7.68
C VAL A 68 11.70 -0.47 -7.98
N ARG A 69 11.01 -1.23 -8.83
CA ARG A 69 9.58 -1.01 -9.10
C ARG A 69 8.71 -1.21 -7.86
N ALA A 70 8.97 -2.25 -7.07
CA ALA A 70 8.27 -2.47 -5.80
C ALA A 70 8.53 -1.34 -4.79
N LEU A 71 9.78 -0.85 -4.70
CA LEU A 71 10.14 0.30 -3.86
C LEU A 71 9.38 1.56 -4.28
N SER A 72 9.24 1.84 -5.60
CA SER A 72 8.47 2.99 -6.10
C SER A 72 7.02 2.98 -5.61
N VAL A 73 6.38 1.82 -5.57
CA VAL A 73 5.00 1.69 -5.06
C VAL A 73 4.93 1.76 -3.54
N GLU A 74 5.94 1.28 -2.82
CA GLU A 74 6.02 1.52 -1.38
C GLU A 74 6.16 3.02 -1.06
N VAL A 75 7.01 3.74 -1.82
CA VAL A 75 7.14 5.21 -1.69
C VAL A 75 5.83 5.90 -2.02
N TYR A 76 5.13 5.46 -3.07
CA TYR A 76 3.82 5.99 -3.39
C TYR A 76 2.85 5.90 -2.23
N HIS A 77 2.63 4.69 -1.71
CA HIS A 77 1.70 4.49 -0.61
C HIS A 77 2.10 5.35 0.57
N TRP A 78 3.41 5.44 0.86
CA TRP A 78 3.89 6.35 1.88
C TRP A 78 3.54 7.81 1.57
N VAL A 79 3.78 8.33 0.37
CA VAL A 79 3.43 9.72 0.02
C VAL A 79 1.91 9.96 0.13
N MET A 80 1.09 9.01 -0.30
CA MET A 80 -0.37 9.14 -0.21
C MET A 80 -0.87 9.19 1.22
N ASP A 81 -0.30 8.36 2.09
CA ASP A 81 -0.62 8.33 3.52
C ASP A 81 -0.29 9.70 4.17
N HIS A 82 0.65 10.45 3.60
CA HIS A 82 1.09 11.73 4.15
C HIS A 82 0.63 12.93 3.33
N LEU A 83 -0.16 12.75 2.27
CA LEU A 83 -0.55 13.81 1.32
C LEU A 83 -1.20 15.02 2.01
N LYS A 84 -1.91 14.77 3.11
CA LYS A 84 -2.59 15.81 3.92
C LYS A 84 -1.63 16.65 4.77
N ILE A 85 -0.48 16.12 5.14
CA ILE A 85 0.50 16.79 6.02
C ILE A 85 1.76 17.23 5.30
N THR A 86 2.01 16.68 4.12
CA THR A 86 3.02 17.15 3.20
C THR A 86 2.52 18.43 2.55
N SER A 87 3.26 19.53 2.71
CA SER A 87 3.06 20.74 1.91
C SER A 87 3.13 20.41 0.41
N SER A 88 2.68 21.32 -0.46
CA SER A 88 2.88 21.18 -1.92
C SER A 88 4.34 20.94 -2.30
N GLU A 89 5.28 21.37 -1.46
CA GLU A 89 6.72 21.20 -1.63
C GLU A 89 7.14 19.74 -1.48
N CYS A 90 6.50 18.98 -0.59
CA CYS A 90 6.76 17.54 -0.47
C CYS A 90 6.28 16.72 -1.68
N ARG A 91 5.43 17.27 -2.56
CA ARG A 91 5.05 16.61 -3.83
C ARG A 91 6.18 16.64 -4.85
N THR A 92 7.12 17.57 -4.71
CA THR A 92 8.21 17.77 -5.66
C THR A 92 9.57 17.34 -5.11
N LEU A 93 9.66 16.79 -3.89
CA LEU A 93 10.96 16.52 -3.27
C LEU A 93 11.70 15.35 -3.93
N PRO A 94 12.86 15.60 -4.56
CA PRO A 94 13.71 14.54 -5.07
C PRO A 94 14.41 13.74 -3.96
N VAL A 95 14.46 14.21 -2.70
CA VAL A 95 15.23 13.52 -1.64
C VAL A 95 14.45 13.44 -0.32
N LEU A 96 13.39 12.64 -0.29
CA LEU A 96 12.86 12.19 1.00
C LEU A 96 13.92 11.32 1.71
N PRO A 97 14.24 11.56 3.00
CA PRO A 97 15.25 10.78 3.72
C PRO A 97 14.67 9.42 4.18
N LEU A 98 14.24 8.62 3.20
CA LEU A 98 13.57 7.35 3.42
C LEU A 98 14.50 6.36 4.12
N ALA A 99 14.06 5.86 5.27
CA ALA A 99 14.67 4.74 5.94
C ALA A 99 14.03 3.44 5.44
N TRP A 100 14.83 2.53 4.91
CA TRP A 100 14.37 1.23 4.40
C TRP A 100 14.56 0.12 5.43
N LYS A 101 13.62 -0.82 5.48
CA LYS A 101 13.80 -2.11 6.16
C LYS A 101 14.51 -3.10 5.24
N SER A 102 15.00 -4.21 5.81
CA SER A 102 15.65 -5.28 5.04
C SER A 102 14.72 -5.97 4.04
N ASP A 103 13.40 -5.82 4.20
CA ASP A 103 12.39 -6.34 3.28
C ASP A 103 11.98 -5.38 2.17
N GLY A 104 12.64 -4.21 2.08
CA GLY A 104 12.33 -3.19 1.08
C GLY A 104 11.07 -2.38 1.39
N THR A 105 10.43 -2.58 2.55
CA THR A 105 9.37 -1.68 3.01
C THR A 105 9.97 -0.45 3.70
N ILE A 106 9.22 0.65 3.76
CA ILE A 106 9.68 1.86 4.44
C ILE A 106 9.58 1.65 5.96
N ASN A 107 10.67 1.93 6.66
CA ASN A 107 10.65 2.14 8.11
C ASN A 107 10.04 3.51 8.41
N ARG A 108 8.71 3.54 8.46
CA ARG A 108 7.92 4.76 8.60
C ARG A 108 8.36 5.63 9.78
N ILE A 109 8.65 5.02 10.94
CA ILE A 109 9.09 5.72 12.15
C ILE A 109 10.43 6.42 11.90
N ARG A 110 11.45 5.69 11.44
CA ARG A 110 12.77 6.27 11.17
C ARG A 110 12.72 7.32 10.05
N THR A 111 11.92 7.09 9.01
CA THR A 111 11.71 8.09 7.95
C THR A 111 11.12 9.38 8.52
N ALA A 112 10.09 9.29 9.37
CA ALA A 112 9.52 10.45 10.02
C ALA A 112 10.52 11.16 10.94
N GLU A 113 11.30 10.43 11.73
CA GLU A 113 12.38 10.98 12.56
C GLU A 113 13.41 11.74 11.71
N ASN A 114 13.80 11.19 10.55
CA ASN A 114 14.71 11.86 9.63
C ASN A 114 14.12 13.16 9.08
N ILE A 115 12.83 13.18 8.75
CA ILE A 115 12.13 14.39 8.28
C ILE A 115 12.05 15.43 9.40
N ILE A 116 11.65 15.02 10.60
CA ILE A 116 11.53 15.89 11.79
C ILE A 116 12.86 16.56 12.15
N LYS A 117 13.98 15.85 11.99
CA LYS A 117 15.33 16.36 12.30
C LYS A 117 15.96 17.17 11.17
N SER A 118 15.44 17.08 9.95
CA SER A 118 16.03 17.72 8.78
C SER A 118 15.62 19.20 8.68
N GLU A 119 16.60 20.08 8.55
CA GLU A 119 16.39 21.52 8.33
C GLU A 119 15.95 21.87 6.91
N VAL A 120 15.98 20.89 5.98
CA VAL A 120 15.49 21.08 4.61
C VAL A 120 13.97 21.28 4.59
N PHE A 121 13.25 20.74 5.58
CA PHE A 121 11.81 20.89 5.70
C PHE A 121 11.46 22.09 6.58
N ASP A 122 10.42 22.81 6.20
CA ASP A 122 9.88 23.91 6.98
C ASP A 122 9.35 23.42 8.35
N ILE A 123 9.26 24.36 9.30
CA ILE A 123 8.84 24.05 10.67
C ILE A 123 7.42 23.48 10.74
N GLU A 124 6.52 23.87 9.84
CA GLU A 124 5.15 23.35 9.77
C GLU A 124 5.16 21.88 9.35
N THR A 125 5.89 21.51 8.29
CA THR A 125 6.01 20.12 7.83
C THR A 125 6.61 19.26 8.94
N ARG A 126 7.71 19.72 9.57
CA ARG A 126 8.36 19.00 10.67
C ARG A 126 7.42 18.81 11.86
N PHE A 127 6.67 19.85 12.23
CA PHE A 127 5.65 19.77 13.28
C PHE A 127 4.54 18.78 12.94
N ALA A 128 4.03 18.79 11.70
CA ALA A 128 2.98 17.88 11.25
C ALA A 128 3.42 16.41 11.27
N PHE A 129 4.68 16.12 10.88
CA PHE A 129 5.26 14.79 11.03
C PHE A 129 5.44 14.40 12.50
N ALA A 130 5.93 15.31 13.35
CA ALA A 130 6.05 15.05 14.79
C ALA A 130 4.69 14.70 15.42
N CYS A 131 3.63 15.43 15.06
CA CYS A 131 2.25 15.14 15.45
C CYS A 131 1.76 13.78 14.91
N ASN A 132 1.99 13.45 13.63
CA ASN A 132 1.53 12.17 13.06
C ASN A 132 2.23 10.95 13.66
N TYR A 133 3.49 11.09 14.04
CA TYR A 133 4.32 10.00 14.58
C TYR A 133 4.46 10.04 16.10
N TRP A 134 3.77 10.96 16.78
CA TRP A 134 3.79 11.16 18.23
C TRP A 134 5.19 11.41 18.80
N CYS A 135 6.01 12.19 18.11
CA CYS A 135 7.33 12.56 18.61
C CYS A 135 7.19 13.68 19.67
N TRP A 136 6.79 13.31 20.89
CA TRP A 136 6.36 14.24 21.95
C TRP A 136 7.37 15.35 22.24
N HIS A 137 8.65 14.99 22.36
CA HIS A 137 9.70 15.98 22.60
C HIS A 137 9.81 16.99 21.46
N ASP A 138 9.77 16.53 20.21
CA ASP A 138 9.82 17.41 19.03
C ASP A 138 8.55 18.29 18.93
N ILE A 139 7.37 17.76 19.27
CA ILE A 139 6.11 18.53 19.33
C ILE A 139 6.26 19.70 20.31
N GLN A 140 6.77 19.43 21.53
CA GLN A 140 6.99 20.46 22.55
C GLN A 140 8.06 21.48 22.15
N GLU A 141 9.07 21.05 21.39
CA GLU A 141 10.12 21.95 20.92
C GLU A 141 9.60 22.87 19.82
N PHE A 142 8.88 22.33 18.84
CA PHE A 142 8.31 23.13 17.74
C PHE A 142 7.20 24.05 18.21
N SER A 143 6.35 23.64 19.16
CA SER A 143 5.27 24.50 19.67
C SER A 143 5.79 25.79 20.34
N LYS A 144 7.02 25.78 20.86
CA LYS A 144 7.69 26.97 21.40
C LYS A 144 8.27 27.89 20.32
N LYS A 145 8.54 27.34 19.13
CA LYS A 145 9.16 28.03 17.99
C LYS A 145 8.14 28.62 17.03
N ILE A 146 6.95 28.03 16.97
CA ILE A 146 5.82 28.48 16.13
C ILE A 146 5.08 29.61 16.86
N SER A 147 4.72 30.68 16.16
CA SER A 147 3.93 31.77 16.78
C SER A 147 2.54 31.28 17.19
N ALA A 148 1.88 31.94 18.15
CA ALA A 148 0.55 31.53 18.60
C ALA A 148 -0.49 31.52 17.47
N ASP A 149 -0.41 32.48 16.54
CA ASP A 149 -1.31 32.57 15.40
C ASP A 149 -1.05 31.46 14.37
N GLU A 150 0.23 31.21 14.02
CA GLU A 150 0.59 30.08 13.16
C GLU A 150 0.21 28.76 13.82
N TYR A 151 0.45 28.59 15.12
CA TYR A 151 0.08 27.39 15.86
C TYR A 151 -1.42 27.16 15.79
N LYS A 152 -2.22 28.22 15.93
CA LYS A 152 -3.68 28.16 15.77
C LYS A 152 -4.08 27.81 14.34
N VAL A 153 -3.44 28.38 13.32
CA VAL A 153 -3.69 28.05 11.90
C VAL A 153 -3.30 26.62 11.60
N LEU A 154 -2.15 26.13 12.05
CA LEU A 154 -1.72 24.74 11.90
C LEU A 154 -2.66 23.79 12.63
N THR A 155 -3.03 24.14 13.85
CA THR A 155 -4.02 23.43 14.64
C THR A 155 -5.33 23.35 13.86
N LEU A 156 -5.85 24.46 13.31
CA LEU A 156 -7.05 24.46 12.50
C LEU A 156 -6.85 23.67 11.19
N LYS A 157 -5.75 23.83 10.46
CA LYS A 157 -5.45 23.11 9.21
C LYS A 157 -5.44 21.59 9.41
N TYR A 158 -4.91 21.14 10.54
CA TYR A 158 -4.84 19.72 10.89
C TYR A 158 -6.03 19.22 11.73
N MET A 159 -6.86 20.12 12.30
CA MET A 159 -8.05 19.80 13.12
C MET A 159 -9.40 20.14 12.48
N ASP A 160 -9.48 20.91 11.38
CA ASP A 160 -10.71 21.29 10.66
C ASP A 160 -11.33 20.10 9.86
N GLN A 161 -11.12 18.89 10.38
CA GLN A 161 -11.86 17.68 10.05
C GLN A 161 -12.58 17.06 11.27
N SER A 162 -12.59 17.72 12.44
CA SER A 162 -13.65 17.70 13.48
C SER A 162 -13.23 18.44 14.78
N SER A 163 -13.70 19.68 14.94
CA SER A 163 -13.97 20.49 16.16
C SER A 163 -13.06 20.46 17.42
N THR A 164 -12.34 21.59 17.61
CA THR A 164 -12.07 22.44 18.82
C THR A 164 -11.40 21.92 20.13
N SER A 165 -10.15 22.39 20.35
CA SER A 165 -9.43 22.83 21.59
C SER A 165 -8.62 21.87 22.53
N THR A 166 -7.29 22.14 22.60
CA THR A 166 -6.20 21.90 23.60
C THR A 166 -5.82 20.48 24.09
N ASP A 167 -4.62 20.09 23.63
CA ASP A 167 -3.55 19.18 24.11
C ASP A 167 -3.85 17.88 24.88
N VAL A 168 -3.25 16.80 24.37
CA VAL A 168 -3.04 15.42 24.90
C VAL A 168 -4.26 14.71 25.45
N GLN A 169 -4.98 15.32 26.38
CA GLN A 169 -6.30 14.87 26.80
C GLN A 169 -7.28 14.89 25.65
N MET A 170 -7.17 15.76 24.64
CA MET A 170 -8.01 15.62 23.45
C MET A 170 -7.56 14.45 22.59
N VAL A 171 -6.26 14.19 22.37
CA VAL A 171 -5.86 13.02 21.57
C VAL A 171 -6.31 11.74 22.26
N VAL A 172 -6.09 11.63 23.58
CA VAL A 172 -6.56 10.51 24.41
C VAL A 172 -8.10 10.46 24.49
N ARG A 173 -8.82 11.56 24.73
CA ARG A 173 -10.30 11.61 24.77
C ARG A 173 -10.93 11.47 23.40
N PHE A 174 -10.29 11.92 22.33
CA PHE A 174 -10.68 11.69 20.93
C PHE A 174 -10.47 10.23 20.59
N PHE A 175 -9.43 9.57 21.12
CA PHE A 175 -9.28 8.13 20.99
C PHE A 175 -10.27 7.35 21.84
N GLU A 176 -10.49 7.70 23.10
CA GLU A 176 -11.53 7.09 23.94
C GLU A 176 -12.92 7.30 23.32
N PHE A 177 -13.22 8.51 22.83
CA PHE A 177 -14.44 8.85 22.12
C PHE A 177 -14.56 8.08 20.80
N ILE A 178 -13.51 8.03 19.96
CA ILE A 178 -13.53 7.26 18.72
C ILE A 178 -13.70 5.79 19.05
N ILE A 179 -12.92 5.21 19.95
CA ILE A 179 -13.01 3.78 20.29
C ILE A 179 -14.38 3.45 20.88
N ASP A 180 -14.96 4.30 21.70
CA ASP A 180 -16.28 4.09 22.29
C ASP A 180 -17.42 4.28 21.28
N THR A 181 -17.34 5.30 20.41
CA THR A 181 -18.37 5.60 19.39
C THR A 181 -18.29 4.64 18.20
N THR A 182 -17.09 4.28 17.77
CA THR A 182 -16.81 3.37 16.63
C THR A 182 -17.20 1.93 16.95
N LEU A 183 -17.15 1.53 18.22
CA LEU A 183 -17.62 0.20 18.63
C LEU A 183 -19.11 0.12 18.89
N ARG A 184 -19.78 1.25 19.15
CA ARG A 184 -21.25 1.33 19.19
C ARG A 184 -21.87 1.43 17.80
N HIS A 185 -21.15 2.01 16.84
CA HIS A 185 -21.63 2.22 15.47
C HIS A 185 -20.62 1.65 14.47
N SER A 186 -20.72 0.34 14.19
CA SER A 186 -19.91 -0.37 13.20
C SER A 186 -19.87 0.33 11.82
N CYS A 187 -20.89 1.12 11.48
CA CYS A 187 -20.97 1.85 10.21
C CYS A 187 -20.09 3.12 10.12
N GLN A 188 -19.54 3.68 11.22
CA GLN A 188 -18.73 4.91 11.15
C GLN A 188 -17.22 4.70 10.99
N LEU A 189 -16.76 3.44 11.00
CA LEU A 189 -15.37 3.04 10.72
C LEU A 189 -14.83 3.60 9.39
N TRP A 190 -15.71 3.86 8.44
CA TRP A 190 -15.38 4.34 7.11
C TRP A 190 -14.85 5.79 7.12
N SER A 191 -15.32 6.62 8.06
CA SER A 191 -14.79 7.98 8.24
C SER A 191 -13.36 7.99 8.78
N LEU A 192 -12.96 6.91 9.45
CA LEU A 192 -11.65 6.72 10.04
C LEU A 192 -10.61 6.24 9.02
N GLU A 193 -11.00 5.53 7.95
CA GLU A 193 -10.05 5.13 6.88
C GLU A 193 -9.25 6.31 6.32
N SER A 194 -9.86 7.49 6.24
CA SER A 194 -9.21 8.70 5.75
C SER A 194 -8.38 9.46 6.81
N LYS A 195 -8.56 9.12 8.09
CA LYS A 195 -7.98 9.83 9.25
C LYS A 195 -6.81 9.09 9.87
N TRP A 196 -6.77 7.76 9.74
CA TRP A 196 -5.70 6.97 10.33
C TRP A 196 -4.65 6.54 9.32
N THR A 197 -3.92 7.52 8.79
CA THR A 197 -2.80 7.22 7.89
C THR A 197 -1.53 6.81 8.64
N SER A 198 -1.47 7.07 9.96
CA SER A 198 -0.30 6.77 10.79
C SER A 198 -0.41 5.41 11.49
N ILE A 199 0.14 4.37 10.86
CA ILE A 199 0.45 3.06 11.49
C ILE A 199 1.19 3.23 12.83
N THR A 200 2.01 4.27 12.96
CA THR A 200 2.76 4.56 14.19
C THR A 200 1.86 4.97 15.34
N MET A 201 0.92 5.88 15.07
CA MET A 201 -0.08 6.32 16.05
C MET A 201 -0.91 5.11 16.52
N PHE A 202 -1.35 4.28 15.58
CA PHE A 202 -2.01 3.02 15.90
C PHE A 202 -1.20 2.17 16.87
N ASN A 203 0.08 1.88 16.58
CA ASN A 203 0.88 0.99 17.42
C ASN A 203 0.96 1.46 18.87
N ARG A 204 1.13 2.77 19.08
CA ARG A 204 1.26 3.32 20.43
C ARG A 204 -0.06 3.23 21.20
N VAL A 205 -1.19 3.55 20.56
CA VAL A 205 -2.51 3.38 21.19
C VAL A 205 -2.80 1.90 21.41
N PHE A 206 -2.53 1.08 20.41
CA PHE A 206 -2.88 -0.33 20.34
C PHE A 206 -2.42 -1.07 21.58
N ASP A 207 -1.17 -0.90 21.99
CA ASP A 207 -0.61 -1.63 23.13
C ASP A 207 -1.33 -1.31 24.46
N HIS A 208 -1.90 -0.11 24.60
CA HIS A 208 -2.67 0.34 25.76
C HIS A 208 -4.16 -0.02 25.74
N LEU A 209 -4.68 -0.54 24.64
CA LEU A 209 -6.10 -0.89 24.52
C LEU A 209 -6.45 -2.17 25.31
N PRO A 210 -7.68 -2.24 25.88
CA PRO A 210 -8.26 -3.49 26.34
C PRO A 210 -8.29 -4.53 25.21
N ILE A 211 -8.24 -5.82 25.55
CA ILE A 211 -8.15 -6.91 24.58
C ILE A 211 -9.30 -6.90 23.57
N GLU A 212 -10.53 -6.61 24.01
CA GLU A 212 -11.70 -6.59 23.11
C GLU A 212 -11.58 -5.47 22.06
N LYS A 213 -11.04 -4.32 22.49
CA LYS A 213 -10.81 -3.16 21.63
C LYS A 213 -9.69 -3.43 20.62
N LYS A 214 -8.62 -4.11 21.05
CA LYS A 214 -7.52 -4.58 20.16
C LYS A 214 -8.07 -5.47 19.06
N LEU A 215 -8.85 -6.50 19.44
CA LEU A 215 -9.41 -7.46 18.49
C LEU A 215 -10.33 -6.77 17.47
N ALA A 216 -11.21 -5.87 17.92
CA ALA A 216 -12.08 -5.15 17.01
C ALA A 216 -11.31 -4.23 16.06
N LEU A 217 -10.24 -3.58 16.54
CA LEU A 217 -9.40 -2.71 15.73
C LEU A 217 -8.60 -3.50 14.68
N GLU A 218 -8.11 -4.68 15.02
CA GLU A 218 -7.49 -5.62 14.07
C GLU A 218 -8.47 -6.00 12.95
N SER A 219 -9.70 -6.37 13.31
CA SER A 219 -10.76 -6.71 12.36
C SER A 219 -11.10 -5.53 11.46
N ALA A 220 -11.24 -4.32 12.02
CA ALA A 220 -11.52 -3.11 11.26
C ALA A 220 -10.37 -2.78 10.29
N SER A 221 -9.13 -2.89 10.75
CA SER A 221 -7.94 -2.53 9.97
C SER A 221 -7.77 -3.37 8.71
N VAL A 222 -8.13 -4.66 8.79
CA VAL A 222 -8.11 -5.57 7.62
C VAL A 222 -9.27 -5.30 6.68
N GLN A 223 -10.44 -4.90 7.18
CA GLN A 223 -11.57 -4.52 6.34
C GLN A 223 -11.28 -3.28 5.51
N THR A 224 -10.38 -2.41 5.98
CA THR A 224 -10.11 -1.15 5.31
C THR A 224 -9.60 -1.32 3.88
N SER A 225 -9.87 -0.32 3.05
CA SER A 225 -9.21 -0.16 1.76
C SER A 225 -7.68 0.06 1.85
N HIS A 226 -7.16 0.33 3.06
CA HIS A 226 -5.79 0.78 3.31
C HIS A 226 -4.79 -0.39 3.48
N ILE A 227 -4.24 -0.84 2.36
CA ILE A 227 -3.34 -2.00 2.26
C ILE A 227 -2.15 -1.95 3.23
N PRO A 228 -1.41 -0.83 3.40
CA PRO A 228 -0.28 -0.80 4.33
C PRO A 228 -0.70 -1.08 5.78
N LEU A 229 -1.90 -0.66 6.18
CA LEU A 229 -2.42 -0.84 7.53
C LEU A 229 -2.80 -2.31 7.74
N GLY A 230 -3.58 -2.88 6.82
CA GLY A 230 -3.92 -4.30 6.85
C GLY A 230 -2.68 -5.20 6.85
N ARG A 231 -1.67 -4.88 6.02
CA ARG A 231 -0.38 -5.58 5.99
C ARG A 231 0.31 -5.54 7.34
N HIS A 232 0.42 -4.36 7.95
CA HIS A 232 1.05 -4.19 9.26
C HIS A 232 0.37 -5.04 10.34
N PHE A 233 -0.97 -5.03 10.41
CA PHE A 233 -1.70 -5.83 11.38
C PHE A 233 -1.57 -7.33 11.15
N LEU A 234 -1.71 -7.79 9.92
CA LEU A 234 -1.52 -9.21 9.61
C LEU A 234 -0.13 -9.70 10.02
N THR A 235 0.93 -8.89 9.86
CA THR A 235 2.28 -9.30 10.28
C THR A 235 2.48 -9.37 11.80
N ARG A 236 1.65 -8.68 12.59
CA ARG A 236 1.73 -8.67 14.06
C ARG A 236 0.85 -9.72 14.72
N MET A 237 -0.25 -10.11 14.08
CA MET A 237 -1.17 -11.12 14.60
C MET A 237 -0.52 -12.50 14.68
N ASP A 238 -0.83 -13.23 15.75
CA ASP A 238 -0.50 -14.65 15.84
C ASP A 238 -1.26 -15.46 14.76
N VAL A 239 -0.87 -16.72 14.58
CA VAL A 239 -1.42 -17.59 13.54
C VAL A 239 -2.92 -17.80 13.73
N GLN A 240 -3.38 -18.04 14.96
CA GLN A 240 -4.79 -18.33 15.24
C GLN A 240 -5.64 -17.10 14.93
N ARG A 241 -5.19 -15.91 15.35
CA ARG A 241 -5.90 -14.67 15.06
C ARG A 241 -5.96 -14.37 13.57
N ARG A 242 -4.86 -14.58 12.83
CA ARG A 242 -4.85 -14.43 11.36
C ARG A 242 -5.86 -15.35 10.68
N LEU A 243 -5.98 -16.60 11.12
CA LEU A 243 -6.95 -17.54 10.57
C LEU A 243 -8.39 -17.12 10.88
N GLN A 244 -8.67 -16.60 12.08
CA GLN A 244 -9.99 -16.05 12.41
C GLN A 244 -10.36 -14.87 11.50
N ILE A 245 -9.44 -13.92 11.33
CA ILE A 245 -9.65 -12.75 10.45
C ILE A 245 -9.81 -13.18 8.99
N LEU A 246 -9.03 -14.18 8.55
CA LEU A 246 -9.16 -14.76 7.21
C LEU A 246 -10.54 -15.37 6.98
N GLN A 247 -11.09 -16.11 7.95
CA GLN A 247 -12.44 -16.68 7.84
C GLN A 247 -13.52 -15.60 7.83
N GLN A 248 -13.31 -14.51 8.57
CA GLN A 248 -14.28 -13.41 8.66
C GLN A 248 -14.25 -12.49 7.43
N TYR A 249 -13.06 -12.24 6.86
CA TYR A 249 -12.83 -11.28 5.78
C TYR A 249 -11.90 -11.85 4.69
N PRO A 250 -12.28 -12.95 4.02
CA PRO A 250 -11.38 -13.68 3.12
C PRO A 250 -10.89 -12.82 1.97
N TYR A 251 -11.79 -12.05 1.34
CA TYR A 251 -11.46 -11.14 0.25
C TYR A 251 -10.38 -10.13 0.64
N GLN A 252 -10.57 -9.43 1.75
CA GLN A 252 -9.69 -8.33 2.16
C GLN A 252 -8.30 -8.86 2.55
N VAL A 253 -8.24 -9.98 3.27
CA VAL A 253 -6.97 -10.63 3.60
C VAL A 253 -6.24 -11.05 2.32
N LEU A 254 -6.89 -11.79 1.43
CA LEU A 254 -6.28 -12.23 0.17
C LEU A 254 -5.82 -11.04 -0.69
N ARG A 255 -6.60 -9.96 -0.73
CA ARG A 255 -6.20 -8.72 -1.41
C ARG A 255 -4.92 -8.14 -0.83
N ILE A 256 -4.79 -8.06 0.50
CA ILE A 256 -3.56 -7.55 1.15
C ILE A 256 -2.36 -8.45 0.82
N LEU A 257 -2.58 -9.77 0.78
CA LEU A 257 -1.53 -10.73 0.45
C LEU A 257 -0.99 -10.57 -0.98
N LEU A 258 -1.74 -9.98 -1.92
CA LEU A 258 -1.25 -9.71 -3.29
C LEU A 258 -0.17 -8.59 -3.37
N TYR A 259 0.19 -7.98 -2.24
CA TYR A 259 1.14 -6.87 -2.19
C TYR A 259 2.43 -7.27 -1.50
N TRP A 260 3.52 -6.65 -1.97
CA TRP A 260 4.85 -6.86 -1.46
C TRP A 260 4.93 -6.61 0.05
N PRO A 261 5.58 -7.48 0.85
CA PRO A 261 6.27 -8.73 0.49
C PRO A 261 5.44 -10.01 0.77
N LEU A 262 4.11 -9.93 0.87
CA LEU A 262 3.27 -11.01 1.41
C LEU A 262 2.77 -12.04 0.39
N GLN A 263 3.05 -11.88 -0.90
CA GLN A 263 2.49 -12.68 -2.01
C GLN A 263 2.71 -14.17 -1.87
N SER A 264 3.86 -14.55 -1.30
CA SER A 264 4.20 -15.94 -1.06
C SER A 264 3.26 -16.66 -0.09
N SER A 265 2.51 -15.93 0.75
CA SER A 265 1.51 -16.51 1.67
C SER A 265 0.12 -16.59 1.05
N PHE A 266 -0.09 -16.04 -0.15
CA PHE A 266 -1.41 -15.95 -0.77
C PHE A 266 -2.04 -17.33 -0.99
N LYS A 267 -1.27 -18.27 -1.54
CA LYS A 267 -1.78 -19.62 -1.92
C LYS A 267 -2.26 -20.38 -0.68
N ASP A 268 -1.45 -20.41 0.38
CA ASP A 268 -1.78 -21.10 1.64
C ASP A 268 -3.06 -20.55 2.28
N TYR A 269 -3.26 -19.23 2.21
CA TYR A 269 -4.46 -18.59 2.73
C TYR A 269 -5.66 -18.85 1.82
N ALA A 270 -5.48 -18.75 0.50
CA ALA A 270 -6.55 -18.96 -0.48
C ALA A 270 -7.10 -20.38 -0.41
N SER A 271 -6.25 -21.40 -0.27
CA SER A 271 -6.69 -22.79 -0.13
C SER A 271 -7.54 -23.02 1.11
N THR A 272 -7.34 -22.21 2.16
CA THR A 272 -8.07 -22.28 3.43
C THR A 272 -9.47 -21.67 3.38
N VAL A 273 -9.73 -20.71 2.49
CA VAL A 273 -11.03 -20.00 2.38
C VAL A 273 -11.72 -20.12 1.04
N LYS A 274 -11.22 -20.95 0.13
CA LYS A 274 -11.78 -21.08 -1.22
C LYS A 274 -13.27 -21.46 -1.23
N GLU A 275 -13.75 -22.22 -0.24
CA GLU A 275 -15.15 -22.63 -0.12
C GLU A 275 -16.03 -21.55 0.53
N THR A 276 -15.44 -20.58 1.25
CA THR A 276 -16.17 -19.50 1.92
C THR A 276 -16.10 -18.17 1.16
N LEU A 277 -15.28 -18.10 0.13
CA LEU A 277 -15.13 -16.93 -0.72
C LEU A 277 -16.35 -16.79 -1.64
N SER A 278 -17.03 -15.65 -1.59
CA SER A 278 -18.16 -15.40 -2.49
C SER A 278 -17.71 -15.22 -3.95
N ASP A 279 -18.59 -15.55 -4.89
CA ASP A 279 -18.34 -15.41 -6.34
C ASP A 279 -17.88 -14.00 -6.73
N ARG A 280 -18.53 -12.98 -6.17
CA ARG A 280 -18.15 -11.57 -6.36
C ARG A 280 -16.75 -11.27 -5.83
N SER A 281 -16.41 -11.78 -4.65
CA SER A 281 -15.07 -11.61 -4.06
C SER A 281 -13.99 -12.30 -4.88
N PHE A 282 -14.30 -13.50 -5.37
CA PHE A 282 -13.42 -14.26 -6.27
C PHE A 282 -13.15 -13.48 -7.56
N LEU A 283 -14.20 -13.02 -8.24
CA LEU A 283 -14.07 -12.19 -9.44
C LEU A 283 -13.24 -10.92 -9.18
N GLN A 284 -13.46 -10.23 -8.06
CA GLN A 284 -12.67 -9.04 -7.69
C GLN A 284 -11.18 -9.36 -7.52
N LEU A 285 -10.82 -10.50 -6.92
CA LEU A 285 -9.42 -10.91 -6.80
C LEU A 285 -8.80 -11.23 -8.17
N ILE A 286 -9.55 -11.88 -9.07
CA ILE A 286 -9.11 -12.14 -10.46
C ILE A 286 -8.82 -10.81 -11.18
N HIS A 287 -9.74 -9.84 -11.06
CA HIS A 287 -9.55 -8.48 -11.59
C HIS A 287 -8.29 -7.81 -11.03
N ILE A 288 -8.06 -7.88 -9.73
CA ILE A 288 -6.87 -7.29 -9.11
C ILE A 288 -5.59 -7.96 -9.65
N ILE A 289 -5.55 -9.29 -9.69
CA ILE A 289 -4.37 -10.02 -10.18
C ILE A 289 -4.09 -9.69 -11.65
N ILE A 290 -5.11 -9.71 -12.51
CA ILE A 290 -4.92 -9.44 -13.95
C ILE A 290 -4.62 -7.97 -14.18
N CYS A 291 -5.51 -7.06 -13.75
CA CYS A 291 -5.47 -5.65 -14.12
C CYS A 291 -4.41 -4.86 -13.37
N GLN A 292 -4.11 -5.22 -12.11
CA GLN A 292 -3.14 -4.47 -11.30
C GLN A 292 -1.76 -5.12 -11.25
N LYS A 293 -1.64 -6.42 -11.54
CA LYS A 293 -0.36 -7.14 -11.47
C LYS A 293 0.13 -7.63 -12.84
N ILE A 294 -0.64 -8.48 -13.51
CA ILE A 294 -0.15 -9.12 -14.75
C ILE A 294 -0.09 -8.14 -15.92
N LEU A 295 -1.18 -7.42 -16.22
CA LEU A 295 -1.25 -6.49 -17.37
C LEU A 295 -0.22 -5.36 -17.26
N PRO A 296 0.02 -4.75 -16.08
CA PRO A 296 1.09 -3.76 -15.94
C PRO A 296 2.50 -4.38 -16.00
N GLY A 297 2.63 -5.71 -16.07
CA GLY A 297 3.91 -6.38 -16.21
C GLY A 297 4.69 -6.52 -14.90
N TRP A 298 4.02 -6.61 -13.75
CA TRP A 298 4.69 -6.81 -12.47
C TRP A 298 5.46 -8.13 -12.44
N ARG A 299 6.69 -8.07 -11.90
CA ARG A 299 7.65 -9.18 -11.85
C ARG A 299 8.20 -9.43 -10.44
N ASP A 300 7.64 -8.79 -9.41
CA ASP A 300 8.01 -8.98 -8.00
C ASP A 300 7.48 -10.29 -7.42
N PHE A 301 6.55 -10.93 -8.12
CA PHE A 301 6.07 -12.28 -7.87
C PHE A 301 5.63 -12.94 -9.18
N ASP A 302 5.56 -14.28 -9.22
CA ASP A 302 4.96 -14.98 -10.36
C ASP A 302 3.43 -14.95 -10.26
N TYR A 303 2.83 -13.83 -10.65
CA TYR A 303 1.39 -13.65 -10.59
C TYR A 303 0.64 -14.52 -11.59
N VAL A 304 1.27 -14.97 -12.67
CA VAL A 304 0.64 -15.89 -13.64
C VAL A 304 0.49 -17.26 -13.01
N ASP A 305 1.54 -17.77 -12.36
CA ASP A 305 1.47 -19.02 -11.61
C ASP A 305 0.52 -18.92 -10.41
N LEU A 306 0.54 -17.79 -9.68
CA LEU A 306 -0.42 -17.50 -8.61
C LEU A 306 -1.85 -17.57 -9.13
N LEU A 307 -2.16 -16.85 -10.23
CA LEU A 307 -3.49 -16.82 -10.84
C LEU A 307 -3.92 -18.21 -11.31
N ARG A 308 -3.01 -18.95 -11.97
CA ARG A 308 -3.28 -20.30 -12.47
C ARG A 308 -3.62 -21.24 -11.32
N THR A 309 -2.80 -21.25 -10.26
CA THR A 309 -3.03 -22.09 -9.08
C THR A 309 -4.37 -21.73 -8.43
N PHE A 310 -4.59 -20.44 -8.17
CA PHE A 310 -5.82 -19.94 -7.56
C PHE A 310 -7.05 -20.31 -8.38
N TRP A 311 -7.00 -20.12 -9.70
CA TRP A 311 -8.09 -20.51 -10.60
C TRP A 311 -8.36 -22.02 -10.53
N TRP A 312 -7.35 -22.88 -10.69
CA TRP A 312 -7.57 -24.33 -10.74
C TRP A 312 -8.13 -24.89 -9.44
N GLU A 313 -7.64 -24.43 -8.30
CA GLU A 313 -8.05 -24.91 -6.98
C GLU A 313 -9.43 -24.40 -6.55
N SER A 314 -9.97 -23.38 -7.24
CA SER A 314 -11.22 -22.74 -6.86
C SER A 314 -12.47 -23.56 -7.21
N PRO A 315 -13.57 -23.39 -6.46
CA PRO A 315 -14.84 -24.06 -6.72
C PRO A 315 -15.40 -23.80 -8.13
N THR A 316 -16.21 -24.73 -8.63
CA THR A 316 -16.82 -24.64 -9.96
C THR A 316 -17.76 -23.45 -10.09
N HIS A 317 -18.57 -23.16 -9.07
CA HIS A 317 -19.53 -22.04 -9.09
C HIS A 317 -18.82 -20.69 -9.28
N CYS A 318 -17.68 -20.47 -8.61
CA CYS A 318 -16.86 -19.29 -8.81
C CYS A 318 -16.32 -19.17 -10.24
N LYS A 319 -15.89 -20.28 -10.85
CA LYS A 319 -15.41 -20.30 -12.24
C LYS A 319 -16.51 -19.98 -13.22
N GLU A 320 -17.71 -20.52 -12.99
CA GLU A 320 -18.91 -20.23 -13.80
C GLU A 320 -19.29 -18.77 -13.72
N TYR A 321 -19.30 -18.18 -12.52
CA TYR A 321 -19.58 -16.75 -12.34
C TYR A 321 -18.62 -15.85 -13.12
N VAL A 322 -17.33 -16.20 -13.16
CA VAL A 322 -16.33 -15.42 -13.91
C VAL A 322 -16.55 -15.51 -15.43
N ARG A 323 -17.14 -16.59 -15.96
CA ARG A 323 -17.33 -16.77 -17.42
C ARG A 323 -18.21 -15.69 -18.06
N ASP A 324 -19.11 -15.11 -17.28
CA ASP A 324 -20.02 -14.07 -17.74
C ASP A 324 -19.38 -12.66 -17.69
N ASP A 325 -18.18 -12.52 -17.11
CA ASP A 325 -17.45 -11.25 -17.02
C ASP A 325 -16.45 -11.08 -18.18
N ALA A 326 -16.29 -9.84 -18.65
CA ALA A 326 -15.37 -9.50 -19.74
C ALA A 326 -13.89 -9.84 -19.44
N ILE A 327 -13.52 -10.01 -18.17
CA ILE A 327 -12.17 -10.44 -17.78
C ILE A 327 -11.87 -11.90 -18.19
N PHE A 328 -12.90 -12.71 -18.44
CA PHE A 328 -12.74 -14.14 -18.72
C PHE A 328 -11.93 -14.43 -19.98
N GLU A 329 -12.09 -13.61 -21.02
CA GLU A 329 -11.29 -13.75 -22.26
C GLU A 329 -9.80 -13.57 -21.98
N ILE A 330 -9.44 -12.54 -21.21
CA ILE A 330 -8.05 -12.26 -20.83
C ILE A 330 -7.52 -13.37 -19.92
N LEU A 331 -8.34 -13.80 -18.95
CA LEU A 331 -7.99 -14.90 -18.07
C LEU A 331 -7.67 -16.18 -18.86
N THR A 332 -8.51 -16.54 -19.84
CA THR A 332 -8.32 -17.71 -20.69
C THR A 332 -7.00 -17.63 -21.45
N LEU A 333 -6.68 -16.48 -22.06
CA LEU A 333 -5.40 -16.26 -22.73
C LEU A 333 -4.19 -16.44 -21.81
N ILE A 334 -4.28 -15.96 -20.56
CA ILE A 334 -3.23 -16.11 -19.55
C ILE A 334 -3.08 -17.59 -19.14
N LEU A 335 -4.20 -18.28 -18.88
CA LEU A 335 -4.21 -19.67 -18.41
C LEU A 335 -3.66 -20.63 -19.47
N GLU A 336 -4.02 -20.42 -20.74
CA GLU A 336 -3.55 -21.24 -21.88
C GLU A 336 -2.08 -20.96 -22.24
N GLY A 337 -1.48 -19.89 -21.72
CA GLY A 337 -0.11 -19.49 -22.05
C GLY A 337 0.09 -19.08 -23.52
N ARG A 338 -0.99 -18.92 -24.29
CA ARG A 338 -0.94 -18.59 -25.72
C ARG A 338 -0.70 -17.10 -25.90
N GLY A 339 0.48 -16.74 -26.42
CA GLY A 339 0.70 -15.45 -27.08
C GLY A 339 0.40 -14.20 -26.24
N PHE A 340 0.29 -14.31 -24.91
CA PHE A 340 -0.11 -13.19 -24.05
C PHE A 340 0.79 -11.96 -24.26
N ARG A 341 2.11 -12.19 -24.39
CA ARG A 341 3.09 -11.12 -24.67
C ARG A 341 2.94 -10.52 -26.08
N THR A 342 2.57 -11.32 -27.08
CA THR A 342 2.35 -10.84 -28.45
C THR A 342 1.03 -10.07 -28.59
N HIS A 343 -0.02 -10.46 -27.85
CA HIS A 343 -1.34 -9.81 -27.88
C HIS A 343 -1.42 -8.52 -27.05
N LEU A 344 -0.64 -8.43 -25.96
CA LEU A 344 -0.48 -7.17 -25.21
C LEU A 344 0.08 -6.04 -26.09
N ARG A 345 1.03 -6.36 -26.98
CA ARG A 345 1.66 -5.38 -27.88
C ARG A 345 0.78 -4.99 -29.09
N SER A 346 -0.21 -5.78 -29.47
CA SER A 346 -1.00 -5.58 -30.69
C SER A 346 -2.31 -4.79 -30.50
N GLY A 347 -2.44 -4.00 -29.43
CA GLY A 347 -3.54 -3.04 -29.26
C GLY A 347 -4.69 -3.44 -28.34
N ILE A 348 -4.72 -4.67 -27.80
CA ILE A 348 -5.68 -5.06 -26.74
C ILE A 348 -5.38 -4.26 -25.46
N SER A 349 -4.10 -4.07 -25.11
CA SER A 349 -3.69 -3.15 -24.05
C SER A 349 -4.22 -1.75 -24.30
N GLN A 350 -4.18 -1.27 -25.55
CA GLN A 350 -4.65 0.08 -25.87
C GLN A 350 -6.17 0.19 -25.81
N ARG A 351 -6.97 -0.80 -26.24
CA ARG A 351 -8.43 -0.80 -26.03
C ARG A 351 -8.81 -0.91 -24.55
N TYR A 352 -8.17 -1.77 -23.78
CA TYR A 352 -8.36 -1.86 -22.32
C TYR A 352 -7.63 -0.78 -21.51
N LEU A 353 -6.87 0.13 -22.12
CA LEU A 353 -6.31 1.31 -21.45
C LEU A 353 -6.97 2.62 -21.94
N THR A 354 -7.60 2.61 -23.12
CA THR A 354 -8.37 3.76 -23.64
C THR A 354 -9.86 3.64 -23.31
N HIS A 355 -10.49 2.47 -23.51
CA HIS A 355 -11.80 2.15 -22.92
C HIS A 355 -11.64 1.64 -21.50
N GLY A 356 -10.53 0.99 -21.17
CA GLY A 356 -10.20 0.70 -19.78
C GLY A 356 -9.42 1.80 -19.07
N GLY A 357 -9.23 2.97 -19.68
CA GLY A 357 -9.06 4.22 -18.92
C GLY A 357 -10.36 4.50 -18.18
N ASN A 358 -11.49 4.36 -18.88
CA ASN A 358 -12.82 4.30 -18.29
C ASN A 358 -13.09 3.01 -17.52
N LEU A 359 -12.50 1.84 -17.77
CA LEU A 359 -12.71 0.62 -16.96
C LEU A 359 -11.75 0.55 -15.75
N ILE A 360 -10.57 1.16 -15.77
CA ILE A 360 -9.73 1.33 -14.58
C ILE A 360 -10.26 2.53 -13.81
N GLU A 361 -10.68 3.63 -14.44
CA GLU A 361 -11.48 4.66 -13.77
C GLU A 361 -12.84 4.12 -13.35
N ASN A 362 -13.51 3.24 -14.09
CA ASN A 362 -14.79 2.63 -13.69
C ASN A 362 -14.60 1.44 -12.78
N THR A 363 -13.45 0.80 -12.69
CA THR A 363 -13.12 -0.18 -11.65
C THR A 363 -12.69 0.59 -10.42
N ILE A 364 -11.96 1.71 -10.53
CA ILE A 364 -11.70 2.63 -9.41
C ILE A 364 -13.01 3.32 -8.97
N ARG A 365 -13.91 3.68 -9.88
CA ARG A 365 -15.22 4.31 -9.63
C ARG A 365 -16.24 3.27 -9.19
N CYS A 366 -16.24 2.05 -9.70
CA CYS A 366 -17.05 0.93 -9.20
C CYS A 366 -16.50 0.43 -7.87
N LEU A 367 -15.18 0.42 -7.63
CA LEU A 367 -14.64 0.18 -6.29
C LEU A 367 -15.06 1.32 -5.34
N ARG A 368 -15.09 2.59 -5.79
CA ARG A 368 -15.64 3.72 -5.02
C ARG A 368 -17.17 3.68 -4.85
N LEU A 369 -17.92 3.18 -5.83
CA LEU A 369 -19.39 3.14 -5.83
C LEU A 369 -19.94 1.88 -5.14
N THR A 370 -19.26 0.73 -5.26
CA THR A 370 -19.59 -0.47 -4.48
C THR A 370 -19.20 -0.33 -3.01
N MET A 371 -18.25 0.56 -2.70
CA MET A 371 -18.02 1.08 -1.35
C MET A 371 -19.13 2.03 -0.85
N HIS A 372 -20.10 2.41 -1.67
CA HIS A 372 -21.24 3.25 -1.28
C HIS A 372 -22.61 2.57 -1.39
N THR A 373 -22.68 1.31 -1.83
CA THR A 373 -23.97 0.61 -2.05
C THR A 373 -24.24 -0.58 -1.14
N ASP A 374 -23.38 -0.88 -0.17
CA ASP A 374 -23.67 -1.89 0.86
C ASP A 374 -24.15 -1.21 2.15
N ASN A 375 -25.32 -0.57 2.08
CA ASN A 375 -26.15 -0.16 3.23
C ASN A 375 -27.33 -1.11 3.37
#